data_AF-A0AAU0WSW4-F1
#
_entry.id   AF-A0AAU0WSW4-F1
#
_cell.length_a   1.000
_cell.length_b   1.000
_cell.length_c   1.000
_cell.angle_alpha   90.00
_cell.angle_beta   90.00
_cell.angle_gamma   90.00
#
_symmetry.space_group_name_H-M   'P 1'
#
loop_
_entity.id
_entity.type
_entity.pdbx_description
1 polymer ?
#
loop_
_entity_poly.entity_id
_entity_poly.type
_entity_poly.pdbx_seq_one_letter_code
_entity_poly.pdbx_strand_id
1 'polypeptide(L)'
;MNASRAARIRLVHGIALLATGLLAGAFGYGAANLAPTFDAVPQNMRFDFHTELMKVNGITMQAAMAVSALSSLALAVLMRGRHRVVAAVACAFTFASFLVTRFGNVPINGRIKQWAVHGASADTAELLRRWELFNITRTLTAVVAFTLLIGLALRPRVAEVDRAAALSPSAR
;
A
#
# COMPACT_ATOMS: atom_id res chain seq x y z
N MET A 1 -4.70 -0.15 30.70
CA MET A 1 -4.09 0.61 29.58
C MET A 1 -4.46 2.07 29.76
N ASN A 2 -3.51 3.00 29.86
CA ASN A 2 -3.81 4.42 30.11
C ASN A 2 -4.58 5.03 28.93
N ALA A 3 -5.53 5.93 29.21
CA ALA A 3 -6.39 6.55 28.20
C ALA A 3 -5.59 7.27 27.08
N SER A 4 -4.49 7.93 27.44
CA SER A 4 -3.55 8.57 26.50
C SER A 4 -2.90 7.58 25.53
N ARG A 5 -2.56 6.37 25.99
CA ARG A 5 -1.98 5.31 25.16
C ARG A 5 -3.02 4.75 24.18
N ALA A 6 -4.25 4.57 24.64
CA ALA A 6 -5.35 4.09 23.79
C ALA A 6 -5.66 5.08 22.65
N ALA A 7 -5.75 6.38 22.98
CA ALA A 7 -5.95 7.44 21.99
C ALA A 7 -4.81 7.48 20.94
N ARG A 8 -3.56 7.38 21.40
CA ARG A 8 -2.39 7.32 20.51
C ARG A 8 -2.45 6.14 19.54
N ILE A 9 -2.79 4.94 20.03
CA ILE A 9 -2.91 3.76 19.17
C ILE A 9 -3.99 3.97 18.11
N ARG A 10 -5.16 4.51 18.49
CA ARG A 10 -6.25 4.80 17.53
C ARG A 10 -5.83 5.78 16.45
N LEU A 11 -5.13 6.86 16.83
CA LEU A 11 -4.62 7.84 15.88
C LEU A 11 -3.62 7.23 14.90
N VAL A 12 -2.61 6.51 15.41
CA VAL A 12 -1.60 5.83 14.57
C VAL A 12 -2.26 4.81 13.65
N HIS A 13 -3.29 4.10 14.12
CA HIS A 13 -4.02 3.14 13.31
C HIS A 13 -4.83 3.81 12.20
N GLY A 14 -5.50 4.93 12.50
CA GLY A 14 -6.18 5.74 11.49
C GLY A 14 -5.22 6.22 10.40
N ILE A 15 -4.04 6.71 10.77
CA ILE A 15 -2.99 7.10 9.83
C ILE A 15 -2.54 5.91 8.98
N ALA A 16 -2.30 4.75 9.60
CA ALA A 16 -1.88 3.54 8.90
C ALA A 16 -2.94 3.08 7.88
N LEU A 17 -4.23 3.10 8.25
CA LEU A 17 -5.33 2.75 7.36
C LEU A 17 -5.45 3.73 6.19
N LEU A 18 -5.40 5.04 6.46
CA LEU A 18 -5.49 6.05 5.41
C LEU A 18 -4.35 5.90 4.41
N ALA A 19 -3.11 5.81 4.90
CA ALA A 19 -1.93 5.73 4.05
C ALA A 19 -1.90 4.43 3.23
N THR A 20 -2.13 3.28 3.88
CA THR A 20 -2.13 1.98 3.18
C THR A 20 -3.33 1.80 2.27
N GLY A 21 -4.49 2.36 2.61
CA GLY A 21 -5.69 2.35 1.76
C GLY A 21 -5.50 3.17 0.49
N LEU A 22 -4.95 4.40 0.60
CA LEU A 22 -4.58 5.20 -0.57
C LEU A 22 -3.54 4.49 -1.45
N LEU A 23 -2.54 3.86 -0.83
CA LEU A 23 -1.50 3.13 -1.56
C LEU A 23 -2.05 1.91 -2.30
N ALA A 24 -2.83 1.07 -1.60
CA ALA A 24 -3.47 -0.11 -2.18
C ALA A 24 -4.46 0.28 -3.29
N GLY A 25 -5.24 1.36 -3.09
CA GLY A 25 -6.15 1.90 -4.09
C GLY A 25 -5.42 2.43 -5.32
N ALA A 26 -4.38 3.24 -5.15
CA ALA A 26 -3.61 3.78 -6.27
C ALA A 26 -2.91 2.68 -7.09
N PHE A 27 -2.29 1.71 -6.42
CA PHE A 27 -1.68 0.56 -7.10
C PHE A 27 -2.72 -0.36 -7.74
N GLY A 28 -3.81 -0.67 -7.03
CA GLY A 28 -4.89 -1.51 -7.55
C GLY A 28 -5.57 -0.90 -8.76
N TYR A 29 -5.92 0.38 -8.69
CA TYR A 29 -6.47 1.11 -9.84
C TYR A 29 -5.46 1.16 -10.99
N GLY A 30 -4.18 1.40 -10.68
CA GLY A 30 -3.12 1.39 -11.68
C GLY A 30 -3.00 0.05 -12.41
N ALA A 31 -3.04 -1.07 -11.68
CA ALA A 31 -2.99 -2.41 -12.27
C ALA A 31 -4.27 -2.75 -13.04
N ALA A 32 -5.45 -2.40 -12.52
CA ALA A 32 -6.73 -2.79 -13.11
C ALA A 32 -7.17 -1.92 -14.29
N ASN A 33 -6.80 -0.63 -14.30
CA ASN A 33 -7.29 0.34 -15.29
C ASN A 33 -6.16 0.98 -16.10
N LEU A 34 -5.12 1.51 -15.43
CA LEU A 34 -4.07 2.23 -16.15
C LEU A 34 -3.21 1.31 -17.02
N ALA A 35 -2.80 0.14 -16.51
CA ALA A 35 -1.98 -0.79 -17.27
C ALA A 35 -2.67 -1.29 -18.55
N PRO A 36 -3.93 -1.81 -18.51
CA PRO A 36 -4.65 -2.18 -19.72
C PRO A 36 -4.86 -1.01 -20.68
N THR A 37 -5.11 0.19 -20.17
CA THR A 37 -5.25 1.40 -21.00
C THR A 37 -3.95 1.73 -21.73
N PHE A 38 -2.80 1.60 -21.06
CA PHE A 38 -1.50 1.80 -21.69
C PHE A 38 -1.15 0.75 -22.74
N ASP A 39 -1.63 -0.48 -22.58
CA ASP A 39 -1.41 -1.54 -23.57
C ASP A 39 -2.25 -1.35 -24.84
N ALA A 40 -3.34 -0.56 -24.76
CA ALA A 40 -4.22 -0.28 -25.89
C ALA A 40 -3.77 0.92 -26.76
N VAL A 41 -2.76 1.68 -26.34
CA VAL A 41 -2.27 2.88 -27.06
C VAL A 41 -0.88 2.67 -27.65
N PRO A 42 -0.46 3.47 -28.65
CA PRO A 42 0.88 3.41 -29.20
C PRO A 42 1.97 3.52 -28.11
N GLN A 43 3.05 2.76 -28.27
CA GLN A 43 4.08 2.62 -27.24
C GLN A 43 4.78 3.94 -26.87
N ASN A 44 5.01 4.82 -27.85
CA ASN A 44 5.56 6.15 -27.60
C ASN A 44 4.64 6.99 -26.70
N MET A 45 3.32 6.99 -26.97
CA MET A 45 2.33 7.68 -26.13
C MET A 45 2.34 7.14 -24.69
N ARG A 46 2.47 5.82 -24.53
CA ARG A 46 2.64 5.19 -23.20
C ARG A 46 3.89 5.71 -22.49
N PHE A 47 5.03 5.78 -23.17
CA PHE A 47 6.29 6.22 -22.56
C PHE A 47 6.29 7.70 -22.19
N ASP A 48 5.73 8.55 -23.04
CA ASP A 48 5.59 9.99 -22.77
C ASP A 48 4.69 10.24 -21.57
N PHE A 49 3.49 9.64 -21.57
CA PHE A 49 2.57 9.78 -20.46
C PHE A 49 3.15 9.21 -19.15
N HIS A 50 3.78 8.03 -19.20
CA HIS A 50 4.43 7.44 -18.03
C HIS A 50 5.53 8.36 -17.47
N THR A 51 6.32 8.97 -18.34
CA THR A 51 7.39 9.89 -17.95
C THR A 51 6.84 11.12 -17.24
N GLU A 52 5.79 11.75 -17.77
CA GLU A 52 5.13 12.88 -17.14
C GLU A 52 4.45 12.50 -15.82
N LEU A 53 3.71 11.38 -15.80
CA LEU A 53 3.08 10.86 -14.59
C LEU A 53 4.11 10.63 -13.48
N MET A 54 5.28 10.06 -13.80
CA MET A 54 6.31 9.76 -12.81
C MET A 54 6.97 11.00 -12.18
N LYS A 55 6.84 12.21 -12.75
CA LYS A 55 7.35 13.45 -12.13
C LYS A 55 6.64 13.74 -10.81
N VAL A 56 5.32 13.57 -10.79
CA VAL A 56 4.49 13.81 -9.60
C VAL A 56 4.36 12.51 -8.79
N ASN A 57 4.04 11.42 -9.48
CA ASN A 57 3.77 10.13 -8.85
C ASN A 57 4.98 9.56 -8.10
N GLY A 58 6.21 9.84 -8.58
CA GLY A 58 7.42 9.40 -7.90
C GLY A 58 7.57 9.97 -6.48
N ILE A 59 7.17 11.22 -6.28
CA ILE A 59 7.26 11.90 -4.97
C ILE A 59 6.10 11.48 -4.08
N THR A 60 4.87 11.58 -4.59
CA THR A 60 3.66 11.30 -3.81
C THR A 60 3.60 9.85 -3.34
N MET A 61 3.96 8.90 -4.21
CA MET A 61 3.93 7.49 -3.85
C MET A 61 5.03 7.14 -2.84
N GLN A 62 6.25 7.66 -2.97
CA GLN A 62 7.29 7.37 -1.98
C GLN A 62 6.95 7.94 -0.60
N ALA A 63 6.36 9.14 -0.55
CA ALA A 63 5.85 9.71 0.70
C ALA A 63 4.76 8.83 1.31
N ALA A 64 3.76 8.40 0.52
CA ALA A 64 2.68 7.53 0.99
C ALA A 64 3.21 6.17 1.48
N MET A 65 4.20 5.59 0.80
CA MET A 65 4.85 4.34 1.20
C MET A 65 5.62 4.50 2.51
N ALA A 66 6.38 5.58 2.67
CA ALA A 66 7.09 5.87 3.91
C ALA A 66 6.13 6.02 5.09
N VAL A 67 5.06 6.80 4.93
CA VAL A 67 4.03 6.97 5.96
C VAL A 67 3.36 5.63 6.30
N SER A 68 3.05 4.82 5.29
CA SER A 68 2.46 3.49 5.48
C SER A 68 3.36 2.55 6.29
N ALA A 69 4.66 2.50 5.95
CA ALA A 69 5.63 1.65 6.63
C ALA A 69 5.88 2.11 8.07
N LEU A 70 6.10 3.42 8.28
CA LEU A 70 6.38 3.98 9.61
C LEU A 70 5.19 3.85 10.56
N SER A 71 3.97 4.11 10.07
CA SER A 71 2.75 3.96 10.89
C SER A 71 2.45 2.50 11.23
N SER A 72 2.65 1.56 10.30
CA SER A 72 2.53 0.12 10.55
C SER A 72 3.57 -0.39 11.55
N LEU A 73 4.83 0.08 11.43
CA LEU A 73 5.89 -0.21 12.39
C LEU A 73 5.55 0.33 13.78
N ALA A 74 5.04 1.57 13.86
CA ALA A 74 4.61 2.16 15.12
C ALA A 74 3.49 1.33 15.78
N LEU A 75 2.53 0.81 15.01
CA LEU A 75 1.52 -0.13 15.55
C LEU A 75 2.15 -1.41 16.08
N ALA A 76 3.11 -2.00 15.35
CA ALA A 76 3.81 -3.21 15.78
C ALA A 76 4.59 -3.02 17.09
N VAL A 77 5.14 -1.81 17.32
CA VAL A 77 5.81 -1.46 18.58
C VAL A 77 4.81 -1.19 19.70
N LEU A 78 3.70 -0.49 19.41
CA LEU A 78 2.75 -0.04 20.42
C LEU A 78 1.80 -1.15 20.92
N MET A 79 1.47 -2.12 20.07
CA MET A 79 0.53 -3.20 20.38
C MET A 79 1.21 -4.39 21.09
N ARG A 80 0.41 -5.34 21.60
CA ARG A 80 0.89 -6.55 22.28
C ARG A 80 0.16 -7.80 21.78
N GLY A 81 0.72 -8.98 22.05
CA GLY A 81 0.11 -10.28 21.74
C GLY A 81 -0.18 -10.44 20.25
N ARG A 82 -1.32 -11.07 19.93
CA ARG A 82 -1.74 -11.35 18.54
C ARG A 82 -1.87 -10.07 17.69
N HIS A 83 -2.28 -8.95 18.28
CA HIS A 83 -2.41 -7.67 17.57
C HIS A 83 -1.05 -7.12 17.11
N ARG A 84 -0.02 -7.27 17.94
CA ARG A 84 1.37 -6.94 17.55
C ARG A 84 1.84 -7.78 16.37
N VAL A 85 1.55 -9.08 16.38
CA VAL A 85 1.93 -9.98 15.27
C VAL A 85 1.26 -9.54 13.97
N VAL A 86 -0.05 -9.27 14.00
CA VAL A 86 -0.78 -8.79 12.80
C VAL A 86 -0.20 -7.46 12.30
N ALA A 87 0.05 -6.49 13.19
CA ALA A 87 0.66 -5.22 12.83
C ALA A 87 2.09 -5.38 12.27
N ALA A 88 2.89 -6.29 12.82
CA ALA A 88 4.23 -6.59 12.33
C ALA A 88 4.21 -7.24 10.94
N VAL A 89 3.27 -8.16 10.68
CA VAL A 89 3.08 -8.76 9.36
C VAL A 89 2.61 -7.71 8.35
N ALA A 90 1.67 -6.84 8.72
CA ALA A 90 1.27 -5.71 7.87
C ALA A 90 2.47 -4.79 7.55
N CYS A 91 3.28 -4.46 8.57
CA CYS A 91 4.52 -3.70 8.38
C CYS A 91 5.47 -4.40 7.39
N ALA A 92 5.68 -5.70 7.51
CA ALA A 92 6.54 -6.46 6.60
C ALA A 92 6.03 -6.38 5.15
N PHE A 93 4.71 -6.48 4.92
CA PHE A 93 4.13 -6.32 3.60
C PHE A 93 4.25 -4.89 3.04
N THR A 94 4.05 -3.85 3.86
CA THR A 94 4.29 -2.46 3.42
C THR A 94 5.75 -2.23 3.04
N PHE A 95 6.69 -2.82 3.80
CA PHE A 95 8.11 -2.72 3.53
C PHE A 95 8.49 -3.50 2.26
N ALA A 96 7.93 -4.69 2.05
CA ALA A 96 8.11 -5.45 0.81
C ALA A 96 7.61 -4.65 -0.41
N SER A 97 6.42 -4.03 -0.33
CA SER A 97 5.90 -3.16 -1.39
C SER A 97 6.88 -2.02 -1.71
N PHE A 98 7.44 -1.38 -0.67
CA PHE A 98 8.46 -0.33 -0.81
C PHE A 98 9.73 -0.82 -1.49
N LEU A 99 10.29 -1.95 -1.05
CA LEU A 99 11.50 -2.52 -1.65
C LEU A 99 11.29 -2.90 -3.12
N VAL A 100 10.18 -3.58 -3.43
CA VAL A 100 9.82 -3.93 -4.82
C VAL A 100 9.70 -2.67 -5.68
N THR A 101 9.09 -1.61 -5.17
CA THR A 101 8.99 -0.36 -5.91
C THR A 101 10.36 0.30 -6.09
N ARG A 102 11.15 0.41 -5.03
CA ARG A 102 12.41 1.16 -5.02
C ARG A 102 13.52 0.49 -5.83
N PHE A 103 13.58 -0.85 -5.81
CA PHE A 103 14.63 -1.64 -6.45
C PHE A 103 14.17 -2.38 -7.71
N GLY A 104 12.86 -2.56 -7.89
CA GLY A 104 12.27 -3.15 -9.11
C GLY A 104 11.74 -2.09 -10.07
N ASN A 105 10.64 -1.43 -9.70
CA ASN A 105 9.95 -0.52 -10.62
C ASN A 105 10.72 0.77 -10.92
N VAL A 106 11.32 1.42 -9.90
CA VAL A 106 11.99 2.73 -10.06
C VAL A 106 13.17 2.69 -11.04
N PRO A 107 14.09 1.70 -10.99
CA PRO A 107 15.17 1.60 -11.98
C PRO A 107 14.64 1.46 -13.42
N ILE A 108 13.61 0.65 -13.63
CA ILE A 108 13.01 0.46 -14.96
C ILE A 108 12.26 1.73 -15.40
N ASN A 109 11.61 2.46 -14.49
CA ASN A 109 11.03 3.78 -14.79
C ASN A 109 12.09 4.75 -15.30
N GLY A 110 13.32 4.68 -14.80
CA GLY A 110 14.45 5.45 -15.33
C GLY A 110 14.77 5.13 -16.78
N ARG A 111 14.70 3.84 -17.16
CA ARG A 111 14.88 3.39 -18.56
C ARG A 111 13.73 3.83 -19.46
N ILE A 112 12.49 3.74 -18.98
CA ILE A 112 11.31 4.22 -19.74
C ILE A 112 11.45 5.69 -20.11
N LYS A 113 11.97 6.53 -19.19
CA LYS A 113 12.26 7.95 -19.49
C LYS A 113 13.29 8.12 -20.60
N GLN A 114 14.30 7.25 -20.67
CA GLN A 114 15.28 7.28 -21.75
C GLN A 114 14.67 6.82 -23.08
N TRP A 115 13.83 5.78 -23.07
CA TRP A 115 13.15 5.27 -24.26
C TRP A 115 12.13 6.26 -24.84
N ALA A 116 11.52 7.10 -24.00
CA ALA A 116 10.66 8.18 -24.46
C ALA A 116 11.41 9.17 -25.37
N VAL A 117 12.70 9.43 -25.09
CA VAL A 117 13.52 10.38 -25.85
C VAL A 117 14.26 9.73 -27.01
N HIS A 118 14.82 8.54 -26.80
CA HIS A 118 15.76 7.90 -27.72
C HIS A 118 15.20 6.69 -28.48
N GLY A 119 13.95 6.30 -28.21
CA GLY A 119 13.34 5.09 -28.76
C GLY A 119 13.65 3.83 -27.94
N ALA A 120 12.88 2.77 -28.21
CA ALA A 120 13.01 1.49 -27.53
C ALA A 120 14.25 0.70 -27.98
N SER A 121 14.84 -0.07 -27.06
CA SER A 121 15.95 -0.99 -27.32
C SER A 121 15.45 -2.43 -27.47
N ALA A 122 16.31 -3.35 -27.93
CA ALA A 122 15.95 -4.75 -28.14
C ALA A 122 15.49 -5.48 -26.86
N ASP A 123 15.91 -5.02 -25.67
CA ASP A 123 15.57 -5.58 -24.36
C ASP A 123 14.31 -4.97 -23.73
N THR A 124 13.66 -3.99 -24.39
CA THR A 124 12.51 -3.26 -23.82
C THR A 124 11.36 -4.19 -23.42
N ALA A 125 11.00 -5.17 -24.24
CA ALA A 125 9.88 -6.07 -23.95
C ALA A 125 10.06 -6.87 -22.66
N GLU A 126 11.25 -7.44 -22.45
CA GLU A 126 11.55 -8.22 -21.25
C GLU A 126 11.58 -7.35 -19.99
N LEU A 127 12.10 -6.13 -20.09
CA LEU A 127 12.10 -5.19 -18.98
C LEU A 127 10.70 -4.69 -18.62
N LEU A 128 9.82 -4.49 -19.60
CA LEU A 128 8.42 -4.15 -19.35
C LEU A 128 7.68 -5.32 -18.67
N ARG A 129 7.94 -6.56 -19.08
CA ARG A 129 7.38 -7.76 -18.42
C ARG A 129 7.83 -7.85 -16.96
N ARG A 130 9.10 -7.59 -16.69
CA ARG A 130 9.64 -7.54 -15.31
C ARG A 130 9.04 -6.40 -14.50
N TRP A 131 8.86 -5.23 -15.12
CA TRP A 131 8.18 -4.10 -14.48
C TRP A 131 6.76 -4.47 -14.08
N GLU A 132 6.02 -5.17 -14.95
CA GLU A 132 4.65 -5.60 -14.67
C GLU A 132 4.60 -6.60 -13.51
N LEU A 133 5.52 -7.57 -13.48
CA LEU A 133 5.62 -8.49 -12.35
C LEU A 133 5.87 -7.75 -11.03
N PHE A 134 6.77 -6.76 -11.03
CA PHE A 134 7.01 -5.92 -9.85
C PHE A 134 5.78 -5.07 -9.51
N ASN A 135 5.06 -4.55 -10.51
CA ASN A 135 3.84 -3.77 -10.33
C ASN A 135 2.73 -4.60 -9.68
N ILE A 136 2.51 -5.83 -10.14
CA ILE A 136 1.57 -6.76 -9.53
C ILE A 136 2.00 -7.09 -8.10
N THR A 137 3.28 -7.40 -7.89
CA THR A 137 3.82 -7.77 -6.56
C THR A 137 3.66 -6.63 -5.54
N ARG A 138 4.01 -5.39 -5.89
CA ARG A 138 3.83 -4.24 -4.98
C ARG A 138 2.35 -3.96 -4.69
N THR A 139 1.48 -4.25 -5.65
CA THR A 139 0.03 -4.08 -5.50
C THR A 139 -0.52 -5.10 -4.52
N LEU A 140 -0.23 -6.39 -4.74
CA LEU A 140 -0.70 -7.47 -3.87
C LEU A 140 -0.22 -7.28 -2.42
N THR A 141 1.07 -6.97 -2.24
CA THR A 141 1.63 -6.72 -0.90
C THR A 141 0.98 -5.51 -0.22
N ALA A 142 0.71 -4.41 -0.93
CA ALA A 142 -0.01 -3.26 -0.38
C ALA A 142 -1.47 -3.61 0.01
N VAL A 143 -2.17 -4.35 -0.85
CA VAL A 143 -3.56 -4.81 -0.58
C VAL A 143 -3.61 -5.73 0.63
N VAL A 144 -2.68 -6.67 0.76
CA VAL A 144 -2.60 -7.57 1.93
C VAL A 144 -2.33 -6.76 3.20
N ALA A 145 -1.37 -5.83 3.17
CA ALA A 145 -1.09 -4.96 4.32
C ALA A 145 -2.33 -4.17 4.75
N PHE A 146 -3.02 -3.54 3.80
CA PHE A 146 -4.24 -2.79 4.06
C PHE A 146 -5.35 -3.67 4.64
N THR A 147 -5.56 -4.87 4.08
CA THR A 147 -6.56 -5.84 4.57
C THR A 147 -6.27 -6.29 5.99
N LEU A 148 -5.00 -6.53 6.34
CA LEU A 148 -4.59 -6.87 7.70
C LEU A 148 -4.87 -5.72 8.68
N LEU A 149 -4.62 -4.48 8.27
CA LEU A 149 -4.88 -3.29 9.10
C LEU A 149 -6.38 -3.02 9.26
N ILE A 150 -7.20 -3.30 8.24
CA ILE A 150 -8.66 -3.31 8.35
C ILE A 150 -9.09 -4.37 9.36
N GLY A 151 -8.62 -5.60 9.22
CA GLY A 151 -8.93 -6.69 10.15
C GLY A 151 -8.53 -6.37 11.59
N LEU A 152 -7.42 -5.66 11.78
CA LEU A 152 -7.00 -5.16 13.08
C LEU A 152 -7.93 -4.08 13.65
N ALA A 153 -8.53 -3.25 12.79
CA ALA A 153 -9.44 -2.17 13.20
C ALA A 153 -10.87 -2.65 13.47
N LEU A 154 -11.32 -3.65 12.70
CA LEU A 154 -12.62 -4.31 12.87
C LEU A 154 -12.60 -5.34 14.00
N ARG A 155 -11.41 -5.78 14.43
CA ARG A 155 -11.29 -6.67 15.59
C ARG A 155 -11.85 -6.01 16.83
N PRO A 156 -12.60 -6.76 17.63
CA PRO A 156 -13.77 -6.11 18.11
C PRO A 156 -13.61 -5.36 19.44
N ARG A 157 -14.38 -4.27 19.52
CA ARG A 157 -15.17 -3.92 20.71
C ARG A 157 -16.38 -4.86 20.92
N VAL A 158 -16.40 -6.07 20.34
CA VAL A 158 -17.49 -7.09 20.49
C VAL A 158 -17.56 -7.57 21.93
N ALA A 159 -16.45 -7.60 22.67
CA ALA A 159 -16.51 -7.78 24.11
C ALA A 159 -17.24 -6.65 24.87
N GLU A 160 -17.40 -5.47 24.25
CA GLU A 160 -18.10 -4.30 24.79
C GLU A 160 -19.57 -4.29 24.36
N VAL A 161 -19.89 -4.74 23.13
CA VAL A 161 -21.26 -4.95 22.63
C VAL A 161 -21.94 -6.13 23.33
N ASP A 162 -21.26 -7.27 23.48
CA ASP A 162 -21.78 -8.43 24.20
C ASP A 162 -21.92 -8.15 25.70
N ARG A 163 -21.02 -7.33 26.28
CA ARG A 163 -21.16 -6.86 27.67
C ARG A 163 -22.28 -5.85 27.84
N ALA A 164 -22.47 -4.92 26.90
CA ALA A 164 -23.58 -3.97 26.93
C ALA A 164 -24.93 -4.69 26.76
N ALA A 165 -24.98 -5.74 25.94
CA ALA A 165 -26.14 -6.62 25.83
C ALA A 165 -26.38 -7.45 27.10
N ALA A 166 -25.32 -7.97 27.74
CA ALA A 166 -25.41 -8.74 28.98
C ALA A 166 -25.71 -7.89 30.24
N LEU A 167 -25.39 -6.60 30.21
CA LEU A 167 -25.65 -5.64 31.31
C LEU A 167 -26.99 -4.90 31.16
N SER A 168 -27.76 -5.16 30.10
CA SER A 168 -29.13 -4.68 29.93
C SER A 168 -30.05 -5.39 30.95
N PRO A 169 -30.54 -4.72 31.99
CA PRO A 169 -31.54 -5.30 32.87
C PRO A 169 -32.90 -5.20 32.17
N SER A 170 -33.50 -6.35 31.87
CA SER A 170 -34.91 -6.58 31.51
C SER A 170 -35.41 -6.23 30.09
N ALA A 171 -35.76 -7.26 29.34
CA ALA A 171 -37.18 -7.58 29.12
C ALA A 171 -37.46 -8.76 30.09
N ARG A 172 -38.07 -8.59 31.27
CA ARG A 172 -39.51 -8.42 31.49
C ARG A 172 -40.37 -9.16 30.47
#